data_AF-A0A7X6Q7E9-F1
#
_entry.id   AF-A0A7X6Q7E9-F1
#
_cell.length_a   1.000
_cell.length_b   1.000
_cell.length_c   1.000
_cell.angle_alpha   90.00
_cell.angle_beta   90.00
_cell.angle_gamma   90.00
#
_symmetry.space_group_name_H-M   'P 1'
#
loop_
_entity.id
_entity.type
_entity.pdbx_description
1 polymer ?
#
loop_
_entity_poly.entity_id
_entity_poly.type
_entity_poly.pdbx_seq_one_letter_code
_entity_poly.pdbx_strand_id
1 'polypeptide(L)' 'MTVHEQIVAQYEAYIAENQKFTERGIKASAARARKALGEMGKLAKERRKEIQEEKNEL' A
#
# COMPACT_ATOMS: atom_id res chain seq x y z
N MET A 1 0.59 -8.66 -11.45
CA MET A 1 -0.01 -8.42 -10.13
C MET A 1 -1.22 -7.53 -10.31
N THR A 2 -2.40 -7.96 -9.86
CA THR A 2 -3.63 -7.15 -9.82
C THR A 2 -3.47 -5.95 -8.89
N VAL A 3 -4.32 -4.92 -9.02
CA VAL A 3 -4.29 -3.77 -8.09
C VAL A 3 -4.45 -4.23 -6.64
N HIS A 4 -5.27 -5.25 -6.40
CA HIS A 4 -5.41 -5.86 -5.08
C HIS A 4 -4.08 -6.46 -4.56
N GLU A 5 -3.41 -7.28 -5.38
CA GLU A 5 -2.11 -7.87 -5.00
C GLU A 5 -1.05 -6.79 -4.73
N GLN A 6 -1.09 -5.68 -5.48
CA GLN A 6 -0.20 -4.55 -5.25
C GLN A 6 -0.51 -3.84 -3.93
N ILE A 7 -1.80 -3.66 -3.57
CA ILE A 7 -2.20 -3.10 -2.27
C ILE A 7 -1.67 -3.95 -1.13
N VAL A 8 -1.86 -5.28 -1.21
CA VAL A 8 -1.39 -6.23 -0.19
C VAL A 8 0.13 -6.13 -0.04
N ALA A 9 0.87 -6.13 -1.16
CA ALA A 9 2.33 -5.99 -1.13
C ALA A 9 2.80 -4.67 -0.51
N GLN A 10 2.14 -3.53 -0.81
CA GLN A 10 2.47 -2.25 -0.18
C GLN A 10 2.14 -2.23 1.32
N TYR A 11 1.06 -2.90 1.72
CA TYR A 11 0.69 -3.03 3.14
C TYR A 11 1.73 -3.83 3.93
N GLU A 12 2.16 -4.99 3.42
CA GLU A 12 3.21 -5.79 4.04
C GLU A 12 4.54 -5.03 4.11
N ALA A 13 4.91 -4.32 3.04
CA ALA A 13 6.09 -3.46 3.03
C ALA A 13 6.02 -2.34 4.08
N TYR A 14 4.84 -1.73 4.26
CA TYR A 14 4.61 -0.74 5.30
C TYR A 14 4.83 -1.35 6.69
N ILE A 15 4.22 -2.50 7.00
CA ILE A 15 4.35 -3.13 8.32
C ILE A 15 5.81 -3.46 8.61
N ALA A 16 6.51 -4.09 7.66
CA ALA A 16 7.91 -4.49 7.84
C ALA A 16 8.85 -3.28 8.03
N GLU A 17 8.68 -2.22 7.26
CA GLU A 17 9.51 -1.01 7.40
C GLU A 17 9.13 -0.20 8.64
N ASN A 18 7.84 -0.16 9.01
CA ASN A 18 7.41 0.51 10.23
C ASN A 18 7.99 -0.18 11.47
N GLN A 19 7.95 -1.52 11.55
CA GLN A 19 8.60 -2.28 12.64
C GLN A 19 10.11 -1.97 12.73
N LYS A 20 10.83 -2.01 11.60
CA LYS A 20 12.27 -1.64 11.55
C LYS A 20 12.52 -0.20 12.04
N PHE A 21 11.59 0.71 11.77
CA PHE A 21 11.70 2.09 12.24
C PHE A 21 11.38 2.22 13.74
N THR A 22 10.28 1.65 14.22
CA THR A 22 9.80 1.83 15.59
C THR A 22 10.59 1.03 16.61
N GLU A 23 11.02 -0.19 16.27
CA GLU A 23 11.72 -1.07 17.21
C GLU A 23 13.24 -0.88 17.15
N ARG A 24 13.79 -0.64 15.95
CA ARG A 24 15.24 -0.59 15.72
C ARG A 24 15.76 0.82 15.43
N GLY A 25 14.88 1.82 15.30
CA GLY A 25 15.27 3.20 15.05
C GLY A 25 15.89 3.45 13.66
N ILE A 26 15.67 2.55 12.69
CA ILE A 26 16.29 2.66 11.35
C ILE A 26 15.63 3.81 10.59
N LYS A 27 16.31 4.96 10.53
CA LYS A 27 15.79 6.20 9.91
C LYS A 27 15.39 6.03 8.45
N ALA A 28 16.12 5.22 7.67
CA ALA A 28 15.79 4.95 6.28
C ALA A 28 14.43 4.25 6.11
N SER A 29 14.05 3.40 7.08
CA SER A 29 12.76 2.70 7.06
C SER A 29 11.58 3.64 7.25
N ALA A 30 11.75 4.78 7.94
CA ALA A 30 10.71 5.81 8.03
C ALA A 30 10.34 6.43 6.67
N ALA A 31 11.31 6.63 5.78
CA ALA A 31 11.05 7.12 4.43
C ALA A 31 10.33 6.06 3.58
N ARG A 32 10.73 4.79 3.72
CA ARG A 32 10.12 3.66 2.99
C ARG A 32 8.70 3.38 3.44
N ALA A 33 8.43 3.38 4.75
CA ALA A 33 7.09 3.21 5.31
C ALA A 33 6.12 4.28 4.79
N ARG A 34 6.54 5.56 4.80
CA ARG A 34 5.74 6.66 4.23
C ARG A 34 5.51 6.52 2.73
N LYS A 35 6.52 6.07 1.97
CA LYS A 35 6.38 5.81 0.53
C LYS A 35 5.34 4.71 0.28
N ALA A 36 5.42 3.59 1.01
CA ALA A 36 4.48 2.48 0.87
C ALA A 36 3.02 2.92 1.14
N LEU A 37 2.80 3.71 2.20
CA LEU A 37 1.48 4.30 2.48
C LEU A 37 1.00 5.23 1.36
N GLY A 38 1.89 6.04 0.79
CA GLY A 38 1.59 6.92 -0.34
C GLY A 38 1.16 6.15 -1.60
N GLU A 39 1.87 5.08 -1.95
CA GLU A 39 1.51 4.23 -3.09
C GLU A 39 0.20 3.47 -2.83
N MET A 40 0.00 2.95 -1.63
CA MET A 40 -1.26 2.29 -1.24
C MET A 40 -2.47 3.22 -1.41
N GLY A 41 -2.33 4.50 -1.08
CA GLY A 41 -3.39 5.50 -1.29
C GLY A 41 -3.72 5.74 -2.77
N LYS A 42 -2.76 5.62 -3.69
CA LYS A 42 -3.01 5.69 -5.13
C LYS A 42 -3.73 4.43 -5.62
N LEU A 43 -3.22 3.27 -5.23
CA LEU A 43 -3.78 1.97 -5.60
C LEU A 43 -5.22 1.80 -5.08
N ALA A 44 -5.51 2.29 -3.87
CA ALA A 44 -6.87 2.26 -3.32
C ALA A 44 -7.87 3.06 -4.17
N LYS A 45 -7.44 4.20 -4.76
CA LYS A 45 -8.28 4.97 -5.69
C LYS A 45 -8.53 4.22 -6.97
N GLU A 46 -7.52 3.53 -7.49
CA GLU A 46 -7.63 2.69 -8.69
C GLU A 46 -8.56 1.49 -8.44
N ARG A 47 -8.35 0.74 -7.35
CA ARG A 47 -9.23 -0.39 -7.01
C ARG A 47 -10.68 0.04 -6.81
N ARG A 48 -10.92 1.23 -6.24
CA ARG A 48 -12.28 1.78 -6.12
C ARG A 48 -12.92 2.05 -7.48
N LYS A 49 -12.16 2.48 -8.49
CA LYS A 49 -12.67 2.65 -9.86
C LYS A 49 -13.00 1.30 -10.48
N GLU A 50 -12.09 0.32 -10.39
CA GLU A 50 -12.33 -1.04 -10.89
C GLU A 50 -13.61 -1.64 -10.32
N ILE A 51 -13.83 -1.54 -9.00
CA ILE A 51 -15.06 -2.02 -8.34
C ILE A 51 -16.31 -1.31 -8.89
N GLN A 52 -16.21 -0.01 -9.18
CA GLN A 52 -17.34 0.76 -9.71
C GLN A 52 -17.63 0.40 -11.17
N GLU A 53 -16.61 0.08 -11.96
CA GLU A 53 -16.74 -0.43 -13.32
C GLU A 53 -17.36 -1.84 -13.31
N GLU A 54 -16.81 -2.76 -12.52
CA GLU A 54 -17.35 -4.12 -12.29
C GLU A 54 -18.84 -4.06 -11.92
N LYS A 55 -19.23 -3.15 -11.01
CA LYS A 55 -20.63 -2.97 -10.61
C LYS A 55 -21.52 -2.47 -11.73
N ASN A 56 -21.02 -1.62 -12.62
CA ASN A 56 -21.82 -1.07 -13.72
C ASN A 56 -22.05 -2.09 -14.84
N GLU A 57 -21.24 -3.14 -14.90
CA GLU A 57 -21.35 -4.25 -15.85
C GLU A 57 -22.25 -5.40 -15.35
N LEU A 58 -22.71 -5.32 -14.10
CA LEU A 58 -23.72 -6.22 -13.50
C LEU A 58 -25.15 -5.74 -13.78
#